data_AF-A0A973AZ85-F1
#
_entry.id   AF-A0A973AZ85-F1
#
_cell.length_a   1.000
_cell.length_b   1.000
_cell.length_c   1.000
_cell.angle_alpha   90.00
_cell.angle_beta   90.00
_cell.angle_gamma   90.00
#
_symmetry.space_group_name_H-M   'P 1'
#
loop_
_entity.id
_entity.type
_entity.pdbx_description
1 polymer ?
#
loop_
_entity_poly.entity_id
_entity_poly.type
_entity_poly.pdbx_seq_one_letter_code
_entity_poly.pdbx_strand_id
1 'polypeptide(L)'
;MPTLVILWNTFGVVGAASCVVLSAAALLLLAGAFSGRRFHTWLAAAGLAAVGLTLAMMTSEFIRGIEIDRSPEVLAAEEAGKKAAQEKLRGRAAGIRFAEDTAADQADIAGVSVAEEQGTYERAVQERLAKIPAYRNRGKQRRSAKSSDADDATPPQSAGATAGEQARSDTASDEKPAGRMLPESQLLVADRYDRINRGVAWSLLSLAVGLVGLEYLRRFNSTFDAVWPLPLAGTWIDGAFAKSYVVDDALLPAASHDLLPDFLAQSVRKGESFILFAESDPLPEQNALPRLALGPLAWNLPKQTFGTADVQTDPAVAEIVFESAWFGRGAFVLAGAAPAADAVLAGMVAILVRRHTCRAIARHTVNIVWAVPQPPAADTLDELRFLCPQMNLRLIVLPQNLKVDHHG
;
A
#
# COMPACT_ATOMS: atom_id res chain seq x y z
N MET A 1 -14.14 -23.87 -23.78
CA MET A 1 -13.26 -23.50 -24.90
C MET A 1 -13.44 -22.06 -25.37
N PRO A 2 -14.64 -21.54 -25.73
CA PRO A 2 -14.77 -20.17 -26.25
C PRO A 2 -14.38 -19.08 -25.23
N THR A 3 -14.58 -19.34 -23.94
CA THR A 3 -14.21 -18.42 -22.85
C THR A 3 -12.71 -18.16 -22.72
N LEU A 4 -11.86 -19.18 -22.95
CA LEU A 4 -10.41 -19.04 -22.87
C LEU A 4 -9.84 -18.23 -24.05
N VAL A 5 -10.39 -18.44 -25.24
CA VAL A 5 -10.02 -17.66 -26.44
C VAL A 5 -10.43 -16.20 -26.27
N ILE A 6 -11.62 -15.94 -25.70
CA ILE A 6 -12.07 -14.58 -25.40
C ILE A 6 -11.16 -13.93 -24.35
N LEU A 7 -10.77 -14.65 -23.28
CA LEU A 7 -9.83 -14.15 -22.27
C LEU A 7 -8.46 -13.80 -22.87
N TRP A 8 -7.87 -14.71 -23.65
CA TRP A 8 -6.61 -14.45 -24.34
C TRP A 8 -6.72 -13.25 -25.30
N ASN A 9 -7.84 -13.14 -26.01
CA ASN A 9 -8.12 -12.04 -26.90
C ASN A 9 -8.50 -10.73 -26.19
N THR A 10 -8.80 -10.72 -24.90
CA THR A 10 -9.18 -9.47 -24.21
C THR A 10 -8.09 -9.00 -23.27
N PHE A 11 -7.45 -9.92 -22.54
CA PHE A 11 -6.40 -9.63 -21.57
C PHE A 11 -5.00 -9.67 -22.18
N GLY A 12 -4.79 -10.45 -23.25
CA GLY A 12 -3.48 -10.67 -23.83
C GLY A 12 -2.47 -11.26 -22.84
N VAL A 13 -1.19 -11.16 -23.20
CA VAL A 13 -0.07 -11.65 -22.38
C VAL A 13 0.05 -10.88 -21.06
N VAL A 14 -0.17 -9.56 -21.08
CA VAL A 14 -0.04 -8.67 -19.90
C VAL A 14 -1.09 -9.02 -18.85
N GLY A 15 -2.33 -9.22 -19.25
CA GLY A 15 -3.40 -9.58 -18.33
C GLY A 15 -3.25 -11.00 -17.77
N ALA A 16 -2.79 -11.96 -18.58
CA ALA A 16 -2.44 -13.29 -18.09
C ALA A 16 -1.28 -13.22 -17.07
N ALA A 17 -0.24 -12.43 -17.36
CA ALA A 17 0.88 -12.22 -16.45
C ALA A 17 0.42 -11.58 -15.12
N SER A 18 -0.49 -10.60 -15.18
CA SER A 18 -1.11 -10.01 -13.98
C SER A 18 -1.78 -11.08 -13.11
N CYS A 19 -2.61 -11.94 -13.68
CA CYS A 19 -3.27 -13.02 -12.95
C CYS A 19 -2.27 -14.01 -12.32
N VAL A 20 -1.20 -14.38 -13.04
CA VAL A 20 -0.15 -15.28 -12.54
C VAL A 20 0.59 -14.64 -11.36
N VAL A 21 0.99 -13.38 -11.50
CA VAL A 21 1.70 -12.64 -10.44
C VAL A 21 0.83 -12.47 -9.20
N LEU A 22 -0.46 -12.13 -9.37
CA LEU A 22 -1.40 -12.01 -8.25
C LEU A 22 -1.67 -13.36 -7.57
N SER A 23 -1.74 -14.45 -8.35
CA SER A 23 -1.87 -15.81 -7.80
C SER A 23 -0.63 -16.19 -6.97
N ALA A 24 0.57 -15.88 -7.47
CA ALA A 24 1.81 -16.07 -6.72
C ALA A 24 1.85 -15.22 -5.44
N ALA A 25 1.41 -13.96 -5.49
CA ALA A 25 1.30 -13.10 -4.31
C ALA A 25 0.34 -13.70 -3.26
N ALA A 26 -0.82 -14.18 -3.69
CA ALA A 26 -1.79 -14.83 -2.80
C ALA A 26 -1.21 -16.10 -2.15
N LEU A 27 -0.49 -16.93 -2.91
CA LEU A 27 0.20 -18.11 -2.38
C LEU A 27 1.27 -17.73 -1.36
N LEU A 28 2.04 -16.66 -1.60
CA LEU A 28 3.02 -16.17 -0.62
C LEU A 28 2.38 -15.62 0.65
N LEU A 29 1.22 -14.96 0.57
CA LEU A 29 0.47 -14.53 1.75
C LEU A 29 0.05 -15.72 2.61
N LEU A 30 -0.49 -16.76 1.97
CA LEU A 30 -0.87 -18.00 2.64
C LEU A 30 0.34 -18.72 3.23
N ALA A 31 1.43 -18.88 2.47
CA ALA A 31 2.67 -19.49 2.96
C ALA A 31 3.26 -18.72 4.14
N GLY A 32 3.17 -17.38 4.12
CA GLY A 32 3.63 -16.52 5.20
C GLY A 32 2.85 -16.69 6.50
N ALA A 33 1.61 -17.18 6.47
CA ALA A 33 0.88 -17.51 7.70
C ALA A 33 1.50 -18.70 8.46
N PHE A 34 2.17 -19.60 7.74
CA PHE A 34 2.77 -20.82 8.30
C PHE A 34 4.30 -20.76 8.41
N SER A 35 4.95 -19.77 7.80
CA SER A 35 6.41 -19.66 7.83
C SER A 35 6.93 -19.11 9.15
N GLY A 36 8.18 -19.42 9.51
CA GLY A 36 8.92 -18.74 10.59
C GLY A 36 9.48 -17.38 10.16
N ARG A 37 9.47 -17.08 8.85
CA ARG A 37 10.00 -15.83 8.25
C ARG A 37 8.88 -14.97 7.67
N ARG A 38 7.78 -14.85 8.44
CA ARG A 38 6.51 -14.24 8.02
C ARG A 38 6.69 -12.87 7.39
N PHE A 39 7.50 -12.03 8.04
CA PHE A 39 7.79 -10.66 7.58
C PHE A 39 8.34 -10.65 6.15
N HIS A 40 9.39 -11.41 5.86
CA HIS A 40 9.99 -11.44 4.53
C HIS A 40 9.05 -12.03 3.48
N THR A 41 8.29 -13.08 3.84
CA THR A 41 7.30 -13.67 2.93
C THR A 41 6.18 -12.70 2.59
N TRP A 42 5.67 -11.95 3.56
CA TRP A 42 4.63 -10.95 3.34
C TRP A 42 5.17 -9.71 2.61
N LEU A 43 6.42 -9.33 2.86
CA LEU A 43 7.09 -8.27 2.11
C LEU A 43 7.28 -8.63 0.64
N ALA A 44 7.71 -9.87 0.35
CA ALA A 44 7.79 -10.39 -1.02
C ALA A 44 6.39 -10.44 -1.68
N ALA A 45 5.37 -10.87 -0.94
CA ALA A 45 3.99 -10.86 -1.42
C ALA A 45 3.50 -9.44 -1.74
N ALA A 46 3.82 -8.44 -0.91
CA ALA A 46 3.50 -7.04 -1.17
C ALA A 46 4.19 -6.52 -2.43
N GLY A 47 5.47 -6.86 -2.63
CA GLY A 47 6.21 -6.55 -3.85
C GLY A 47 5.56 -7.15 -5.11
N LEU A 48 5.20 -8.43 -5.07
CA LEU A 48 4.50 -9.08 -6.18
C LEU A 48 3.11 -8.49 -6.40
N ALA A 49 2.35 -8.19 -5.34
CA ALA A 49 1.02 -7.58 -5.47
C ALA A 49 1.11 -6.18 -6.11
N ALA A 50 2.14 -5.39 -5.80
CA ALA A 50 2.38 -4.10 -6.43
C ALA A 50 2.67 -4.25 -7.93
N VAL A 51 3.50 -5.22 -8.33
CA VAL A 51 3.75 -5.55 -9.75
C VAL A 51 2.48 -6.07 -10.44
N GLY A 52 1.72 -6.93 -9.77
CA GLY A 52 0.44 -7.44 -10.30
C GLY A 52 -0.57 -6.32 -10.53
N LEU A 53 -0.61 -5.33 -9.64
CA LEU A 53 -1.44 -4.13 -9.75
C LEU A 53 -1.01 -3.23 -10.91
N THR A 54 0.28 -2.96 -11.09
CA THR A 54 0.75 -2.17 -12.25
C THR A 54 0.39 -2.85 -13.57
N LEU A 55 0.59 -4.17 -13.68
CA LEU A 55 0.17 -4.95 -14.85
C LEU A 55 -1.36 -4.91 -15.06
N ALA A 56 -2.14 -4.96 -13.98
CA ALA A 56 -3.60 -4.83 -14.05
C ALA A 56 -4.02 -3.43 -14.54
N MET A 57 -3.33 -2.37 -14.13
CA MET A 57 -3.57 -1.02 -14.63
C MET A 57 -3.25 -0.91 -16.12
N MET A 58 -2.10 -1.43 -16.57
CA MET A 58 -1.73 -1.47 -17.99
C MET A 58 -2.76 -2.24 -18.82
N THR A 59 -3.24 -3.39 -18.32
CA THR A 59 -4.28 -4.18 -19.00
C THR A 59 -5.60 -3.41 -19.10
N SER A 60 -5.97 -2.67 -18.07
CA SER A 60 -7.14 -1.79 -18.08
C SER A 60 -7.02 -0.70 -19.15
N GLU A 61 -5.84 -0.13 -19.36
CA GLU A 61 -5.59 0.84 -20.43
C GLU A 61 -5.76 0.22 -21.82
N PHE A 62 -5.22 -0.99 -22.03
CA PHE A 62 -5.43 -1.73 -23.28
C PHE A 62 -6.91 -2.03 -23.53
N ILE A 63 -7.66 -2.48 -22.52
CA ILE A 63 -9.10 -2.79 -22.66
C ILE A 63 -9.91 -1.51 -22.92
N ARG A 64 -9.55 -0.39 -22.30
CA ARG A 64 -10.21 0.91 -22.55
C ARG A 64 -10.06 1.35 -24.01
N GLY A 65 -8.95 0.99 -24.66
CA GLY A 65 -8.66 1.25 -26.07
C GLY A 65 -9.47 0.41 -27.07
N ILE A 66 -10.18 -0.63 -26.62
CA ILE A 66 -11.01 -1.48 -27.49
C ILE A 66 -12.28 -0.74 -27.91
N GLU A 67 -12.54 -0.72 -29.22
CA GLU A 67 -13.73 -0.12 -29.83
C GLU A 67 -14.83 -1.18 -30.02
N ILE A 68 -16.09 -0.74 -30.03
CA ILE A 68 -17.24 -1.65 -30.21
C ILE A 68 -17.39 -1.95 -31.69
N ASP A 69 -17.34 -3.23 -32.07
CA ASP A 69 -17.66 -3.67 -33.42
C ASP A 69 -19.16 -3.55 -33.66
N ARG A 70 -19.55 -2.69 -34.60
CA ARG A 70 -20.95 -2.47 -35.02
C ARG A 70 -21.25 -3.01 -36.40
N SER A 71 -20.28 -3.65 -37.06
CA SER A 71 -20.49 -4.27 -38.37
C SER A 71 -21.72 -5.19 -38.43
N PRO A 72 -22.05 -6.03 -37.42
CA PRO A 72 -23.26 -6.87 -37.51
C PRO A 72 -24.57 -6.07 -37.37
N GLU A 73 -24.59 -4.99 -36.58
CA GLU A 73 -25.78 -4.14 -36.45
C GLU A 73 -26.04 -3.35 -37.73
N VAL A 74 -24.98 -2.87 -38.40
CA VAL A 74 -25.07 -2.17 -39.69
C VAL A 74 -25.55 -3.13 -40.78
N LEU A 75 -24.97 -4.33 -40.88
CA LEU A 75 -25.40 -5.35 -41.86
C LEU A 75 -26.85 -5.77 -41.64
N ALA A 76 -27.28 -5.98 -40.39
CA ALA A 76 -28.68 -6.29 -40.08
C ALA A 76 -29.63 -5.13 -40.44
N ALA A 77 -29.21 -3.87 -40.24
CA ALA A 77 -29.97 -2.69 -40.64
C ALA A 77 -30.07 -2.57 -42.17
N GLU A 78 -29.00 -2.87 -42.90
CA GLU A 78 -28.99 -2.91 -44.37
C GLU A 78 -29.92 -4.00 -44.91
N GLU A 79 -29.85 -5.22 -44.39
CA GLU A 79 -30.73 -6.33 -44.79
C GLU A 79 -32.21 -6.03 -44.50
N ALA A 80 -32.51 -5.45 -43.34
CA ALA A 80 -33.85 -5.02 -43.00
C ALA A 80 -34.34 -3.86 -43.91
N GLY A 81 -33.44 -2.94 -44.27
CA GLY A 81 -33.70 -1.87 -45.23
C GLY A 81 -34.02 -2.41 -46.63
N LYS A 82 -33.24 -3.39 -47.11
CA LYS A 82 -33.48 -4.07 -48.39
C LYS A 82 -34.87 -4.73 -48.41
N LYS A 83 -35.24 -5.46 -47.35
CA LYS A 83 -36.55 -6.12 -47.24
C LYS A 83 -37.70 -5.11 -47.21
N ALA A 84 -37.57 -4.05 -46.42
CA ALA A 84 -38.61 -3.01 -46.33
C ALA A 84 -38.79 -2.23 -47.64
N ALA A 85 -37.71 -1.97 -48.38
CA ALA A 85 -37.79 -1.35 -49.70
C ALA A 85 -38.49 -2.28 -50.71
N GLN A 86 -38.12 -3.57 -50.73
CA GLN A 86 -38.78 -4.57 -51.58
C GLN A 86 -40.28 -4.72 -51.27
N GLU A 87 -40.68 -4.70 -49.99
CA GLU A 87 -42.09 -4.74 -49.60
C GLU A 87 -42.86 -3.49 -50.06
N LYS A 88 -42.27 -2.29 -49.97
CA LYS A 88 -42.88 -1.05 -50.47
C LYS A 88 -43.05 -1.08 -51.99
N LEU A 89 -42.06 -1.60 -52.72
CA LEU A 89 -42.15 -1.77 -54.18
C LEU A 89 -43.22 -2.80 -54.55
N ARG A 90 -43.27 -3.95 -53.85
CA ARG A 90 -44.32 -4.96 -54.04
C ARG A 90 -45.73 -4.43 -53.72
N GLY A 91 -45.86 -3.62 -52.67
CA GLY A 91 -47.13 -2.98 -52.30
C GLY A 91 -47.62 -1.98 -53.34
N ARG A 92 -46.71 -1.25 -54.01
CA ARG A 92 -47.04 -0.38 -55.14
C ARG A 92 -47.40 -1.16 -56.40
N ALA A 93 -46.68 -2.23 -56.71
CA ALA A 93 -46.98 -3.12 -57.84
C ALA A 93 -48.32 -3.86 -57.67
N ALA A 94 -48.71 -4.23 -56.43
CA ALA A 94 -49.95 -4.94 -56.14
C ALA A 94 -51.24 -4.08 -56.29
N GLY A 95 -51.11 -2.77 -56.58
CA GLY A 95 -52.24 -1.85 -56.80
C GLY A 95 -52.85 -1.88 -58.20
N ILE A 96 -52.31 -2.66 -59.14
CA ILE A 96 -52.70 -2.64 -60.56
C ILE A 96 -53.56 -3.87 -60.89
N ARG A 97 -54.78 -3.66 -61.37
CA ARG A 97 -55.85 -4.68 -61.51
C ARG A 97 -56.14 -5.12 -62.96
N PHE A 98 -55.31 -4.76 -63.93
CA PHE A 98 -55.57 -5.10 -65.34
C PHE A 98 -54.64 -6.20 -65.84
N ALA A 99 -55.20 -7.15 -66.58
CA ALA A 99 -54.55 -8.40 -66.99
C ALA A 99 -53.62 -8.26 -68.21
N GLU A 100 -53.43 -7.05 -68.74
CA GLU A 100 -52.68 -6.79 -69.98
C GLU A 100 -51.33 -6.10 -69.75
N ASP A 101 -50.98 -5.70 -68.53
CA ASP A 101 -49.70 -5.01 -68.25
C ASP A 101 -48.56 -6.02 -67.98
N THR A 102 -47.58 -6.04 -68.89
CA THR A 102 -46.34 -6.82 -68.74
C THR A 102 -45.47 -6.29 -67.60
N ALA A 103 -44.68 -7.19 -66.97
CA ALA A 103 -43.80 -6.82 -65.85
C ALA A 103 -42.76 -5.71 -66.20
N ALA A 104 -42.44 -5.54 -67.49
CA ALA A 104 -41.58 -4.46 -67.97
C ALA A 104 -42.30 -3.09 -67.99
N ASP A 105 -43.57 -3.04 -68.40
CA ASP A 105 -44.36 -1.78 -68.45
C ASP A 105 -44.74 -1.29 -67.04
N GLN A 106 -44.86 -2.21 -66.07
CA GLN A 106 -45.15 -1.88 -64.67
C GLN A 106 -44.03 -1.09 -63.98
N ALA A 107 -42.78 -1.28 -64.40
CA ALA A 107 -41.64 -0.53 -63.85
C ALA A 107 -41.59 0.92 -64.38
N ASP A 108 -41.94 1.12 -65.65
CA ASP A 108 -41.96 2.43 -66.29
C ASP A 108 -43.19 3.27 -65.87
N ILE A 109 -44.38 2.67 -65.72
CA ILE A 109 -45.60 3.39 -65.29
C ILE A 109 -45.53 3.85 -63.83
N ALA A 110 -44.81 3.12 -62.98
CA ALA A 110 -44.61 3.52 -61.58
C ALA A 110 -43.64 4.70 -61.42
N GLY A 111 -42.97 5.14 -62.51
CA GLY A 111 -42.03 6.26 -62.52
C GLY A 111 -40.80 6.05 -61.63
N VAL A 112 -40.57 4.82 -61.17
CA VAL A 112 -39.53 4.51 -60.20
C VAL A 112 -38.20 4.40 -60.94
N SER A 113 -37.52 5.53 -61.10
CA SER A 113 -36.14 5.53 -61.57
C SER A 113 -35.23 4.78 -60.59
N VAL A 114 -34.13 4.19 -61.07
CA VAL A 114 -33.11 3.54 -60.22
C VAL A 114 -32.61 4.45 -59.10
N ALA A 115 -32.60 5.78 -59.34
CA ALA A 115 -32.28 6.79 -58.34
C ALA A 115 -33.32 6.88 -57.21
N GLU A 116 -34.59 6.62 -57.50
CA GLU A 116 -35.67 6.59 -56.51
C GLU A 116 -35.68 5.29 -55.69
N GLU A 117 -35.32 4.14 -56.29
CA GLU A 117 -35.09 2.89 -55.55
C GLU A 117 -33.90 3.04 -54.59
N GLN A 118 -32.81 3.65 -55.04
CA GLN A 118 -31.65 3.96 -54.19
C GLN A 118 -32.04 4.94 -53.07
N GLY A 119 -32.77 6.00 -53.38
CA GLY A 119 -33.22 6.98 -52.38
C GLY A 119 -34.20 6.38 -51.35
N THR A 120 -35.05 5.43 -51.72
CA THR A 120 -35.95 4.75 -50.77
C THR A 120 -35.22 3.73 -49.90
N TYR A 121 -34.23 3.03 -50.45
CA TYR A 121 -33.32 2.17 -49.69
C TYR A 121 -32.49 2.97 -48.68
N GLU A 122 -31.82 4.03 -49.12
CA GLU A 122 -30.99 4.89 -48.26
C GLU A 122 -31.80 5.52 -47.14
N ARG A 123 -33.02 6.01 -47.43
CA ARG A 123 -33.93 6.53 -46.39
C ARG A 123 -34.34 5.45 -45.40
N ALA A 124 -34.62 4.22 -45.83
CA ALA A 124 -35.01 3.12 -44.93
C ALA A 124 -33.86 2.67 -44.02
N VAL A 125 -32.63 2.62 -44.54
CA VAL A 125 -31.42 2.34 -43.77
C VAL A 125 -31.13 3.48 -42.79
N GLN A 126 -31.20 4.73 -43.24
CA GLN A 126 -31.03 5.90 -42.37
C GLN A 126 -32.09 5.97 -41.26
N GLU A 127 -33.36 5.66 -41.56
CA GLU A 127 -34.44 5.63 -40.56
C GLU A 127 -34.21 4.54 -39.50
N ARG A 128 -33.69 3.38 -39.91
CA ARG A 128 -33.30 2.29 -38.99
C ARG A 128 -32.08 2.66 -38.15
N LEU A 129 -31.06 3.26 -38.74
CA LEU A 129 -29.88 3.75 -38.03
C LEU A 129 -30.22 4.91 -37.09
N ALA A 130 -31.18 5.77 -37.44
CA ALA A 130 -31.68 6.85 -36.60
C ALA A 130 -32.50 6.34 -35.40
N LYS A 131 -33.06 5.12 -35.47
CA LYS A 131 -33.70 4.45 -34.33
C LYS A 131 -32.70 3.92 -33.30
N ILE A 132 -31.40 3.87 -33.62
CA ILE A 132 -30.36 3.56 -32.64
C ILE A 132 -30.26 4.74 -31.67
N PRO A 133 -30.43 4.54 -30.35
CA PRO A 133 -30.43 5.64 -29.38
C PRO A 133 -29.15 6.49 -29.46
N ALA A 134 -29.30 7.82 -29.41
CA ALA A 134 -28.19 8.76 -29.57
C ALA A 134 -27.02 8.57 -28.58
N TYR A 135 -27.28 8.02 -27.38
CA TYR A 135 -26.24 7.72 -26.40
C TYR A 135 -25.32 6.56 -26.83
N ARG A 136 -25.79 5.67 -27.72
CA ARG A 136 -24.95 4.63 -28.33
C ARG A 136 -24.03 5.23 -29.39
N ASN A 137 -24.39 6.30 -30.09
CA ASN A 137 -23.55 6.92 -31.12
C ASN A 137 -22.47 7.87 -30.58
N ARG A 138 -22.58 8.29 -29.31
CA ARG A 138 -21.48 8.97 -28.63
C ARG A 138 -20.40 7.94 -28.30
N GLY A 139 -19.25 8.03 -28.96
CA GLY A 139 -18.04 7.32 -28.55
C GLY A 139 -17.76 7.54 -27.04
N LYS A 140 -16.99 6.63 -26.43
CA LYS A 140 -16.71 6.65 -24.97
C LYS A 140 -16.39 8.07 -24.52
N GLN A 141 -17.27 8.69 -23.73
CA GLN A 141 -16.98 9.98 -23.10
C GLN A 141 -15.78 9.78 -22.17
N ARG A 142 -14.62 10.30 -22.58
CA ARG A 142 -13.49 10.48 -21.67
C ARG A 142 -13.97 11.40 -20.55
N ARG A 143 -14.22 10.83 -19.37
CA ARG A 143 -14.37 11.64 -18.17
C ARG A 143 -13.02 12.32 -17.97
N SER A 144 -12.97 13.63 -18.18
CA SER A 144 -11.84 14.44 -17.75
C SER A 144 -11.67 14.18 -16.24
N ALA A 145 -10.48 13.72 -15.86
CA ALA A 145 -10.11 13.69 -14.46
C ALA A 145 -10.10 15.14 -13.99
N LYS A 146 -11.13 15.54 -13.23
CA LYS A 146 -11.21 16.84 -12.61
C LYS A 146 -10.10 16.89 -11.55
N SER A 147 -9.01 17.58 -11.86
CA SER A 147 -8.07 18.05 -10.84
C SER A 147 -8.84 18.99 -9.92
N SER A 148 -8.98 18.60 -8.66
CA SER A 148 -9.31 19.50 -7.59
C SER A 148 -8.13 20.44 -7.39
N ASP A 149 -8.32 21.72 -7.71
CA ASP A 149 -7.90 22.80 -6.82
C ASP A 149 -8.80 24.02 -7.03
N ALA A 150 -9.13 24.60 -5.88
CA ALA A 150 -9.78 25.88 -5.60
C ALA A 150 -9.10 27.05 -6.33
N ASP A 151 -9.62 28.27 -6.52
CA ASP A 151 -10.76 29.06 -6.06
C ASP A 151 -10.90 30.17 -7.14
N ASP A 152 -12.09 30.69 -7.38
CA ASP A 152 -12.42 32.13 -7.26
C ASP A 152 -13.68 32.47 -8.07
N ALA A 153 -14.49 33.33 -7.47
CA ALA A 153 -15.89 33.55 -7.73
C ALA A 153 -16.13 34.67 -8.74
N THR A 154 -17.03 34.46 -9.71
CA THR A 154 -17.99 35.49 -10.18
C THR A 154 -19.12 34.89 -11.03
N PRO A 155 -20.38 35.26 -10.80
CA PRO A 155 -21.39 35.28 -11.86
C PRO A 155 -22.15 36.64 -11.91
N PRO A 156 -23.06 36.90 -12.86
CA PRO A 156 -22.94 36.84 -14.32
C PRO A 156 -23.46 38.14 -15.00
N GLN A 157 -23.07 38.47 -16.24
CA GLN A 157 -23.81 39.44 -17.07
C GLN A 157 -23.93 39.03 -18.55
N SER A 158 -25.19 38.78 -18.92
CA SER A 158 -25.92 39.10 -20.16
C SER A 158 -25.29 38.98 -21.57
N ALA A 159 -26.00 38.15 -22.36
CA ALA A 159 -26.54 38.40 -23.71
C ALA A 159 -25.60 38.48 -24.93
N GLY A 160 -25.93 37.67 -25.94
CA GLY A 160 -25.41 37.81 -27.29
C GLY A 160 -25.58 36.54 -28.12
N ALA A 161 -26.74 36.39 -28.75
CA ALA A 161 -26.98 35.38 -29.77
C ALA A 161 -26.13 35.69 -31.03
N THR A 162 -25.43 34.68 -31.54
CA THR A 162 -25.17 34.56 -32.99
C THR A 162 -24.99 33.09 -33.32
N ALA A 163 -25.89 32.60 -34.16
CA ALA A 163 -25.72 31.39 -34.94
C ALA A 163 -24.44 31.53 -35.78
N GLY A 164 -23.57 30.55 -35.66
CA GLY A 164 -22.33 30.44 -36.40
C GLY A 164 -22.13 28.98 -36.78
N GLU A 165 -22.67 28.65 -37.94
CA GLU A 165 -22.45 27.45 -38.70
C GLU A 165 -20.94 27.18 -38.86
N GLN A 166 -20.47 26.09 -38.26
CA GLN A 166 -19.14 25.55 -38.52
C GLN A 166 -19.26 24.05 -38.70
N ALA A 167 -19.61 23.68 -39.93
CA ALA A 167 -19.13 22.47 -40.56
C ALA A 167 -17.60 22.47 -40.47
N ARG A 168 -17.06 21.73 -39.48
CA ARG A 168 -15.67 21.29 -39.50
C ARG A 168 -15.63 19.90 -40.10
N SER A 169 -15.22 19.88 -41.37
CA SER A 169 -14.61 18.73 -42.01
C SER A 169 -13.35 18.35 -41.24
N ASP A 170 -13.44 17.31 -40.42
CA ASP A 170 -12.26 16.60 -39.93
C ASP A 170 -12.06 15.36 -40.82
N THR A 171 -11.65 15.61 -42.07
CA THR A 171 -10.83 14.69 -42.84
C THR A 171 -9.39 14.88 -42.38
N ALA A 172 -9.07 14.33 -41.22
CA ALA A 172 -7.71 14.09 -40.78
C ALA A 172 -7.58 12.59 -40.49
N SER A 173 -7.10 11.89 -41.51
CA SER A 173 -6.62 10.51 -41.45
C SER A 173 -5.39 10.44 -40.52
N ASP A 174 -5.63 10.42 -39.23
CA ASP A 174 -4.74 9.73 -38.30
C ASP A 174 -5.10 8.24 -38.40
N GLU A 175 -4.23 7.45 -39.04
CA GLU A 175 -4.23 6.00 -38.92
C GLU A 175 -4.01 5.65 -37.44
N LYS A 176 -5.10 5.64 -36.66
CA LYS A 176 -5.13 4.91 -35.41
C LYS A 176 -4.78 3.46 -35.76
N PRO A 177 -3.77 2.84 -35.13
CA PRO A 177 -3.46 1.44 -35.37
C PRO A 177 -4.76 0.67 -35.18
N ALA A 178 -5.18 -0.06 -36.22
CA ALA A 178 -6.48 -0.72 -36.34
C ALA A 178 -7.02 -1.13 -34.96
N GLY A 179 -7.89 -0.29 -34.40
CA GLY A 179 -8.36 -0.44 -33.04
C GLY A 179 -8.97 -1.81 -32.92
N ARG A 180 -8.53 -2.61 -31.95
CA ARG A 180 -9.09 -3.95 -31.74
C ARG A 180 -10.60 -3.78 -31.52
N MET A 181 -11.41 -4.28 -32.45
CA MET A 181 -12.87 -4.21 -32.37
C MET A 181 -13.41 -5.51 -31.78
N LEU A 182 -14.34 -5.39 -30.84
CA LEU A 182 -15.00 -6.54 -30.21
C LEU A 182 -16.52 -6.32 -30.16
N PRO A 183 -17.34 -7.38 -30.28
CA PRO A 183 -18.78 -7.30 -30.07
C PRO A 183 -19.10 -6.73 -28.67
N GLU A 184 -20.17 -5.95 -28.56
CA GLU A 184 -20.55 -5.28 -27.30
C GLU A 184 -20.67 -6.25 -26.12
N SER A 185 -21.27 -7.42 -26.34
CA SER A 185 -21.41 -8.46 -25.31
C SER A 185 -20.06 -8.96 -24.78
N GLN A 186 -19.04 -9.06 -25.64
CA GLN A 186 -17.69 -9.48 -25.24
C GLN A 186 -16.94 -8.36 -24.54
N LEU A 187 -17.13 -7.11 -24.98
CA LEU A 187 -16.54 -5.94 -24.33
C LEU A 187 -17.06 -5.77 -22.90
N LEU A 188 -18.37 -5.93 -22.67
CA LEU A 188 -18.96 -5.87 -21.33
C LEU A 188 -18.38 -6.94 -20.39
N VAL A 189 -18.12 -8.14 -20.92
CA VAL A 189 -17.49 -9.23 -20.16
C VAL A 189 -16.03 -8.88 -19.86
N ALA A 190 -15.28 -8.34 -20.81
CA ALA A 190 -13.90 -7.89 -20.62
C ALA A 190 -13.82 -6.79 -19.54
N ASP A 191 -14.68 -5.77 -19.62
CA ASP A 191 -14.77 -4.69 -18.63
C ASP A 191 -15.10 -5.23 -17.22
N ARG A 192 -15.96 -6.24 -17.12
CA ARG A 192 -16.28 -6.89 -15.84
C ARG A 192 -15.06 -7.60 -15.27
N TYR A 193 -14.36 -8.40 -16.07
CA TYR A 193 -13.16 -9.08 -15.62
C TYR A 193 -12.03 -8.10 -15.27
N ASP A 194 -11.90 -6.99 -15.99
CA ASP A 194 -10.90 -5.96 -15.70
C ASP A 194 -11.14 -5.29 -14.34
N ARG A 195 -12.41 -5.00 -14.03
CA ARG A 195 -12.79 -4.49 -12.70
C ARG A 195 -12.49 -5.50 -11.61
N ILE A 196 -12.78 -6.79 -11.85
CA ILE A 196 -12.47 -7.86 -10.89
C ILE A 196 -10.95 -7.96 -10.69
N ASN A 197 -10.16 -8.00 -11.78
CA ASN A 197 -8.71 -8.12 -11.70
C ASN A 197 -8.09 -6.97 -10.89
N ARG A 198 -8.49 -5.72 -11.17
CA ARG A 198 -8.03 -4.56 -10.39
C ARG A 198 -8.52 -4.58 -8.95
N GLY A 199 -9.76 -4.97 -8.71
CA GLY A 199 -10.31 -5.10 -7.36
C GLY A 199 -9.53 -6.13 -6.53
N VAL A 200 -9.21 -7.28 -7.13
CA VAL A 200 -8.37 -8.32 -6.53
C VAL A 200 -6.95 -7.81 -6.29
N ALA A 201 -6.34 -7.13 -7.27
CA ALA A 201 -4.99 -6.58 -7.14
C ALA A 201 -4.89 -5.57 -5.99
N TRP A 202 -5.83 -4.62 -5.89
CA TRP A 202 -5.90 -3.68 -4.77
C TRP A 202 -6.13 -4.39 -3.43
N SER A 203 -7.07 -5.33 -3.38
CA SER A 203 -7.38 -6.06 -2.14
C SER A 203 -6.16 -6.86 -1.64
N LEU A 204 -5.46 -7.56 -2.54
CA LEU A 204 -4.26 -8.32 -2.21
C LEU A 204 -3.12 -7.40 -1.76
N LEU A 205 -2.89 -6.28 -2.44
CA LEU A 205 -1.86 -5.32 -2.04
C LEU A 205 -2.17 -4.72 -0.66
N SER A 206 -3.41 -4.27 -0.43
CA SER A 206 -3.84 -3.73 0.86
C SER A 206 -3.68 -4.75 1.98
N LEU A 207 -4.07 -6.01 1.75
CA LEU A 207 -3.89 -7.09 2.71
C LEU A 207 -2.40 -7.35 2.99
N ALA A 208 -1.56 -7.43 1.94
CA ALA A 208 -0.13 -7.68 2.07
C ALA A 208 0.57 -6.57 2.87
N VAL A 209 0.29 -5.30 2.52
CA VAL A 209 0.83 -4.13 3.24
C VAL A 209 0.33 -4.12 4.69
N GLY A 210 -0.95 -4.40 4.92
CA GLY A 210 -1.52 -4.49 6.27
C GLY A 210 -0.84 -5.56 7.14
N LEU A 211 -0.59 -6.74 6.58
CA LEU A 211 0.12 -7.83 7.27
C LEU A 211 1.61 -7.50 7.53
N VAL A 212 2.29 -6.88 6.56
CA VAL A 212 3.66 -6.37 6.77
C VAL A 212 3.69 -5.32 7.87
N GLY A 213 2.74 -4.38 7.87
CA GLY A 213 2.61 -3.35 8.90
C GLY A 213 2.33 -3.94 10.29
N LEU A 214 1.44 -4.92 10.38
CA LEU A 214 1.14 -5.62 11.62
C LEU A 214 2.38 -6.35 12.18
N GLU A 215 3.10 -7.08 11.32
CA GLU A 215 4.31 -7.81 11.72
C GLU A 215 5.45 -6.84 12.08
N TYR A 216 5.57 -5.74 11.35
CA TYR A 216 6.51 -4.66 11.68
C TYR A 216 6.22 -4.11 13.08
N LEU A 217 4.98 -3.77 13.39
CA LEU A 217 4.60 -3.26 14.72
C LEU A 217 4.82 -4.31 15.82
N ARG A 218 4.54 -5.58 15.54
CA ARG A 218 4.85 -6.68 16.47
C ARG A 218 6.35 -6.79 16.74
N ARG A 219 7.18 -6.68 15.71
CA ARG A 219 8.65 -6.72 15.82
C ARG A 219 9.24 -5.45 16.41
N PHE A 220 8.56 -4.32 16.26
CA PHE A 220 8.99 -3.04 16.81
C PHE A 220 9.18 -3.10 18.33
N ASN A 221 8.27 -3.81 19.03
CA ASN A 221 8.34 -4.01 20.48
C ASN A 221 9.24 -5.18 20.92
N SER A 222 9.78 -5.96 19.97
CA SER A 222 10.82 -6.96 20.25
C SER A 222 12.13 -6.29 20.67
N THR A 223 12.85 -6.92 21.59
CA THR A 223 14.11 -6.38 22.14
C THR A 223 15.23 -6.41 21.10
N PHE A 224 15.38 -7.49 20.32
CA PHE A 224 16.52 -7.72 19.41
C PHE A 224 16.17 -7.86 17.92
N ASP A 225 14.90 -8.00 17.55
CA ASP A 225 14.47 -8.29 16.16
C ASP A 225 13.80 -7.08 15.48
N ALA A 226 14.20 -5.87 15.82
CA ALA A 226 13.60 -4.66 15.26
C ALA A 226 14.17 -4.34 13.88
N VAL A 227 13.34 -4.51 12.85
CA VAL A 227 13.68 -4.11 11.48
C VAL A 227 13.32 -2.63 11.29
N TRP A 228 14.27 -1.78 10.90
CA TRP A 228 14.08 -0.33 10.69
C TRP A 228 13.41 0.39 11.87
N PRO A 229 14.13 0.59 12.99
CA PRO A 229 13.59 1.31 14.13
C PRO A 229 13.29 2.77 13.74
N LEU A 230 12.01 3.12 13.70
CA LEU A 230 11.52 4.48 13.58
C LEU A 230 11.21 5.03 14.98
N PRO A 231 11.27 6.35 15.21
CA PRO A 231 10.96 6.96 16.50
C PRO A 231 9.42 7.02 16.74
N LEU A 232 8.78 5.86 16.70
CA LEU A 232 7.34 5.68 16.86
C LEU A 232 6.97 5.17 18.27
N ALA A 233 7.97 4.89 19.13
CA ALA A 233 7.70 4.34 20.47
C ALA A 233 6.78 5.26 21.26
N GLY A 234 5.67 4.68 21.72
CA GLY A 234 4.66 5.37 22.47
C GLY A 234 3.65 4.38 23.05
N THR A 235 2.94 4.84 24.08
CA THR A 235 2.00 4.04 24.87
C THR A 235 0.92 3.33 24.05
N TRP A 236 0.56 3.89 22.88
CA TRP A 236 -0.42 3.29 21.97
C TRP A 236 0.10 2.01 21.29
N ILE A 237 1.37 1.98 20.89
CA ILE A 237 1.99 0.78 20.29
C ILE A 237 2.19 -0.28 21.38
N ASP A 238 2.68 0.15 22.55
CA ASP A 238 2.90 -0.73 23.70
C ASP A 238 1.61 -1.39 24.19
N GLY A 239 0.47 -0.70 24.11
CA GLY A 239 -0.84 -1.27 24.41
C GLY A 239 -1.34 -2.28 23.37
N ALA A 240 -0.99 -2.11 22.10
CA ALA A 240 -1.41 -3.01 21.02
C ALA A 240 -0.52 -4.26 20.91
N PHE A 241 0.78 -4.13 21.21
CA PHE A 241 1.75 -5.21 21.13
C PHE A 241 2.54 -5.29 22.44
N ALA A 242 2.28 -6.33 23.23
CA ALA A 242 2.92 -6.51 24.52
C ALA A 242 4.46 -6.50 24.39
N LYS A 243 5.09 -5.69 25.25
CA LYS A 243 6.54 -5.54 25.33
C LYS A 243 7.10 -6.44 26.42
N SER A 244 8.25 -7.06 26.17
CA SER A 244 9.01 -7.73 27.23
C SER A 244 9.67 -6.67 28.10
N TYR A 245 9.23 -6.57 29.36
CA TYR A 245 9.75 -5.62 30.35
C TYR A 245 10.95 -6.15 31.12
N VAL A 246 11.12 -7.48 31.15
CA VAL A 246 12.24 -8.14 31.80
C VAL A 246 12.81 -9.13 30.79
N VAL A 247 14.10 -9.01 30.50
CA VAL A 247 14.82 -9.88 29.58
C VAL A 247 16.00 -10.48 30.35
N ASP A 248 15.82 -11.74 30.74
CA ASP A 248 16.82 -12.54 31.46
C ASP A 248 17.55 -13.51 30.51
N ASP A 249 18.58 -14.20 31.00
CA ASP A 249 19.43 -15.19 30.28
C ASP A 249 18.68 -16.11 29.32
N ALA A 250 17.49 -16.58 29.70
CA ALA A 250 16.70 -17.52 28.89
C ALA A 250 16.18 -16.93 27.57
N LEU A 251 16.11 -15.60 27.46
CA LEU A 251 15.58 -14.88 26.29
C LEU A 251 16.67 -14.22 25.45
N LEU A 252 17.92 -14.27 25.90
CA LEU A 252 19.05 -13.59 25.29
C LEU A 252 19.79 -14.53 24.32
N PRO A 253 20.10 -14.10 23.09
CA PRO A 253 20.98 -14.85 22.20
C PRO A 253 22.34 -15.13 22.85
N ALA A 254 22.98 -16.25 22.55
CA ALA A 254 24.30 -16.58 23.09
C ALA A 254 25.33 -15.45 22.87
N ALA A 255 25.26 -14.73 21.75
CA ALA A 255 26.15 -13.61 21.37
C ALA A 255 25.70 -12.21 21.86
N SER A 256 24.97 -12.12 22.98
CA SER A 256 24.31 -10.86 23.38
C SER A 256 25.26 -9.69 23.71
N HIS A 257 26.50 -9.95 24.14
CA HIS A 257 27.48 -8.88 24.41
C HIS A 257 27.93 -8.16 23.14
N ASP A 258 28.20 -8.89 22.07
CA ASP A 258 28.57 -8.30 20.77
C ASP A 258 27.43 -7.48 20.16
N LEU A 259 26.19 -7.82 20.50
CA LEU A 259 24.98 -7.13 20.04
C LEU A 259 24.60 -5.91 20.90
N LEU A 260 25.27 -5.68 22.03
CA LEU A 260 24.94 -4.58 22.94
C LEU A 260 25.04 -3.19 22.28
N PRO A 261 26.14 -2.82 21.57
CA PRO A 261 26.23 -1.55 20.88
C PRO A 261 25.07 -1.31 19.89
N ASP A 262 24.74 -2.34 19.11
CA ASP A 262 23.64 -2.31 18.15
C ASP A 262 22.29 -2.17 18.84
N PHE A 263 22.06 -2.90 19.94
CA PHE A 263 20.86 -2.79 20.74
C PHE A 263 20.67 -1.37 21.31
N LEU A 264 21.73 -0.76 21.85
CA LEU A 264 21.67 0.60 22.39
C LEU A 264 21.34 1.62 21.30
N ALA A 265 22.00 1.51 20.14
CA ALA A 265 21.72 2.35 18.99
C ALA A 265 20.28 2.18 18.48
N GLN A 266 19.78 0.94 18.40
CA GLN A 266 18.40 0.64 18.00
C GLN A 266 17.39 1.20 19.01
N SER A 267 17.65 1.08 20.31
CA SER A 267 16.78 1.61 21.37
C SER A 267 16.62 3.12 21.23
N VAL A 268 17.72 3.84 21.00
CA VAL A 268 17.67 5.29 20.75
C VAL A 268 16.90 5.61 19.46
N ARG A 269 17.11 4.86 18.38
CA ARG A 269 16.36 5.03 17.12
C ARG A 269 14.85 4.80 17.26
N LYS A 270 14.44 3.88 18.13
CA LYS A 270 13.01 3.68 18.48
C LYS A 270 12.41 4.88 19.23
N GLY A 271 13.24 5.79 19.74
CA GLY A 271 12.82 6.89 20.59
C GLY A 271 12.89 6.56 22.09
N GLU A 272 13.51 5.43 22.45
CA GLU A 272 13.73 5.02 23.84
C GLU A 272 15.00 5.72 24.41
N SER A 273 15.18 5.64 25.72
CA SER A 273 16.41 6.03 26.42
C SER A 273 17.02 4.81 27.12
N PHE A 274 18.26 4.94 27.60
CA PHE A 274 18.88 3.87 28.38
C PHE A 274 19.80 4.39 29.49
N ILE A 275 19.94 3.55 30.52
CA ILE A 275 20.97 3.61 31.55
C ILE A 275 21.66 2.25 31.51
N LEU A 276 22.92 2.24 31.08
CA LEU A 276 23.75 1.04 30.99
C LEU A 276 24.70 0.99 32.18
N PHE A 277 24.72 -0.12 32.91
CA PHE A 277 25.75 -0.46 33.88
C PHE A 277 26.73 -1.43 33.22
N ALA A 278 28.00 -1.07 33.12
CA ALA A 278 29.03 -1.90 32.49
C ALA A 278 30.40 -1.66 33.15
N GLU A 279 31.36 -2.56 32.96
CA GLU A 279 32.73 -2.31 33.45
C GLU A 279 33.43 -1.17 32.68
N SER A 280 33.12 -1.05 31.40
CA SER A 280 33.63 -0.02 30.50
C SER A 280 32.55 0.43 29.52
N ASP A 281 32.75 1.60 28.91
CA ASP A 281 31.84 2.14 27.92
C ASP A 281 31.99 1.40 26.57
N PRO A 282 30.93 0.73 26.07
CA PRO A 282 31.01 0.01 24.79
C PRO A 282 31.00 0.95 23.57
N LEU A 283 30.72 2.24 23.76
CA LEU A 283 30.59 3.24 22.70
C LEU A 283 31.44 4.49 22.98
N PRO A 284 32.74 4.38 23.31
CA PRO A 284 33.53 5.48 23.89
C PRO A 284 33.68 6.68 22.93
N GLU A 285 33.63 6.45 21.62
CA GLU A 285 33.79 7.49 20.60
C GLU A 285 32.49 8.26 20.32
N GLN A 286 31.34 7.81 20.84
CA GLN A 286 30.03 8.36 20.51
C GLN A 286 29.46 9.17 21.69
N ASN A 287 29.56 10.51 21.60
CA ASN A 287 28.96 11.43 22.57
C ASN A 287 27.47 11.74 22.28
N ALA A 288 26.96 11.28 21.14
CA ALA A 288 25.56 11.42 20.78
C ALA A 288 25.14 10.29 19.86
N LEU A 289 23.91 9.80 20.03
CA LEU A 289 23.34 8.70 19.29
C LEU A 289 22.22 9.20 18.37
N PRO A 290 22.21 8.83 17.08
CA PRO A 290 21.18 9.31 16.15
C PRO A 290 19.84 8.62 16.42
N ARG A 291 18.80 9.42 16.75
CA ARG A 291 17.41 8.95 16.81
C ARG A 291 16.81 8.84 15.42
N LEU A 292 17.03 9.87 14.60
CA LEU A 292 16.56 9.93 13.22
C LEU A 292 17.56 10.73 12.41
N ALA A 293 18.03 10.15 11.30
CA ALA A 293 18.89 10.82 10.34
C ALA A 293 18.10 10.98 9.03
N LEU A 294 17.44 12.13 8.87
CA LEU A 294 16.77 12.53 7.62
C LEU A 294 17.62 13.61 6.96
N GLY A 295 18.64 13.19 6.21
CA GLY A 295 19.57 14.11 5.56
C GLY A 295 20.37 14.95 6.58
N PRO A 296 20.43 16.28 6.45
CA PRO A 296 21.23 17.15 7.33
C PRO A 296 20.61 17.38 8.72
N LEU A 297 19.33 17.01 8.90
CA LEU A 297 18.63 17.10 10.18
C LEU A 297 18.82 15.79 10.94
N ALA A 298 19.84 15.75 11.79
CA ALA A 298 20.06 14.65 12.72
C ALA A 298 19.45 15.01 14.09
N TRP A 299 18.37 14.33 14.46
CA TRP A 299 17.90 14.37 15.84
C TRP A 299 18.73 13.38 16.65
N ASN A 300 19.65 13.92 17.43
CA ASN A 300 20.56 13.13 18.25
C ASN A 300 20.14 13.17 19.73
N LEU A 301 20.33 12.04 20.41
CA LEU A 301 20.23 11.94 21.86
C LEU A 301 21.65 12.04 22.43
N PRO A 302 21.95 13.01 23.33
CA PRO A 302 23.27 13.06 23.96
C PRO A 302 23.52 11.79 24.77
N LYS A 303 24.73 11.25 24.63
CA LYS A 303 25.24 10.12 25.41
C LYS A 303 26.29 10.63 26.39
N GLN A 304 26.16 10.28 27.65
CA GLN A 304 27.14 10.64 28.69
C GLN A 304 27.61 9.40 29.43
N THR A 305 28.88 9.42 29.84
CA THR A 305 29.53 8.33 30.55
C THR A 305 30.01 8.84 31.90
N PHE A 306 29.66 8.13 32.98
CA PHE A 306 30.02 8.47 34.35
C PHE A 306 30.68 7.26 35.03
N GLY A 307 31.62 7.51 35.94
CA GLY A 307 32.14 6.48 36.83
C GLY A 307 31.09 6.10 37.88
N THR A 308 30.82 4.82 38.07
CA THR A 308 29.88 4.32 39.11
C THR A 308 30.27 4.79 40.51
N ALA A 309 31.57 4.85 40.82
CA ALA A 309 32.07 5.38 42.10
C ALA A 309 31.79 6.88 42.28
N ASP A 310 31.88 7.67 41.21
CA ASP A 310 31.58 9.11 41.25
C ASP A 310 30.09 9.34 41.50
N VAL A 311 29.25 8.59 40.78
CA VAL A 311 27.78 8.65 40.92
C VAL A 311 27.32 8.14 42.29
N GLN A 312 28.01 7.15 42.87
CA GLN A 312 27.75 6.69 44.22
C GLN A 312 28.10 7.76 45.27
N THR A 313 29.17 8.52 45.03
CA THR A 313 29.65 9.56 45.96
C THR A 313 28.78 10.82 45.89
N ASP A 314 28.24 11.14 44.72
CA ASP A 314 27.33 12.26 44.52
C ASP A 314 25.93 11.79 44.05
N PRO A 315 24.99 11.59 44.99
CA PRO A 315 23.61 11.18 44.69
C PRO A 315 22.87 12.13 43.74
N ALA A 316 23.26 13.41 43.65
CA ALA A 316 22.62 14.36 42.75
C ALA A 316 22.88 13.98 41.28
N VAL A 317 24.05 13.40 40.98
CA VAL A 317 24.36 12.90 39.63
C VAL A 317 23.47 11.72 39.28
N ALA A 318 23.25 10.79 40.21
CA ALA A 318 22.36 9.65 40.01
C ALA A 318 20.93 10.10 39.68
N GLU A 319 20.44 11.12 40.39
CA GLU A 319 19.13 11.74 40.13
C GLU A 319 19.09 12.40 38.75
N ILE A 320 20.08 13.20 38.38
CA ILE A 320 20.14 13.87 37.07
C ILE A 320 20.17 12.86 35.93
N VAL A 321 20.98 11.80 36.05
CA VAL A 321 21.07 10.69 35.10
C VAL A 321 19.69 10.04 34.94
N PHE A 322 19.06 9.68 36.05
CA PHE A 322 17.76 9.02 36.04
C PHE A 322 16.66 9.91 35.45
N GLU A 323 16.54 11.16 35.89
CA GLU A 323 15.53 12.12 35.38
C GLU A 323 15.71 12.41 33.89
N SER A 324 16.96 12.58 33.46
CA SER A 324 17.25 12.83 32.05
C SER A 324 16.90 11.62 31.19
N ALA A 325 17.15 10.40 31.66
CA ALA A 325 16.73 9.18 30.99
C ALA A 325 15.21 9.05 30.98
N TRP A 326 14.55 9.31 32.12
CA TRP A 326 13.09 9.25 32.29
C TRP A 326 12.32 10.13 31.30
N PHE A 327 12.82 11.34 31.05
CA PHE A 327 12.23 12.25 30.06
C PHE A 327 12.74 12.03 28.63
N GLY A 328 13.56 11.00 28.40
CA GLY A 328 14.12 10.69 27.07
C GLY A 328 15.04 11.79 26.54
N ARG A 329 15.76 12.49 27.42
CA ARG A 329 16.66 13.61 27.10
C ARG A 329 18.13 13.22 27.01
N GLY A 330 18.50 12.06 27.55
CA GLY A 330 19.85 11.54 27.47
C GLY A 330 19.89 10.02 27.50
N ALA A 331 21.04 9.48 27.12
CA ALA A 331 21.43 8.10 27.31
C ALA A 331 22.71 8.04 28.14
N PHE A 332 22.80 7.09 29.05
CA PHE A 332 23.82 7.10 30.09
C PHE A 332 24.54 5.77 30.19
N VAL A 333 25.86 5.84 30.34
CA VAL A 333 26.71 4.69 30.65
C VAL A 333 27.36 4.93 32.01
N LEU A 334 27.11 4.02 32.95
CA LEU A 334 27.67 4.00 34.29
C LEU A 334 28.76 2.94 34.31
N ALA A 335 30.00 3.38 34.11
CA ALA A 335 31.17 2.53 34.01
C ALA A 335 31.79 2.24 35.38
N GLY A 336 32.05 0.98 35.69
CA GLY A 336 32.88 0.59 36.83
C GLY A 336 32.48 -0.72 37.49
N ALA A 337 32.93 -0.92 38.73
CA ALA A 337 32.83 -2.20 39.42
C ALA A 337 31.41 -2.50 39.95
N ALA A 338 31.06 -3.78 40.00
CA ALA A 338 29.75 -4.26 40.41
C ALA A 338 29.21 -3.71 41.75
N PRO A 339 30.00 -3.61 42.84
CA PRO A 339 29.45 -3.13 44.12
C PRO A 339 28.97 -1.69 44.05
N ALA A 340 29.68 -0.82 43.32
CA ALA A 340 29.29 0.57 43.13
C ALA A 340 28.08 0.68 42.19
N ALA A 341 28.06 -0.10 41.12
CA ALA A 341 26.92 -0.19 40.21
C ALA A 341 25.62 -0.63 40.93
N ASP A 342 25.72 -1.64 41.80
CA ASP A 342 24.58 -2.17 42.55
C ASP A 342 24.04 -1.14 43.57
N ALA A 343 24.93 -0.41 44.26
CA ALA A 343 24.54 0.67 45.16
C ALA A 343 23.81 1.81 44.43
N VAL A 344 24.29 2.19 43.23
CA VAL A 344 23.62 3.20 42.40
C VAL A 344 22.26 2.69 41.91
N LEU A 345 22.17 1.43 41.48
CA LEU A 345 20.92 0.81 41.05
C LEU A 345 19.89 0.76 42.19
N ALA A 346 20.30 0.37 43.39
CA ALA A 346 19.44 0.39 44.58
C ALA A 346 18.92 1.80 44.89
N GLY A 347 19.76 2.84 44.74
CA GLY A 347 19.35 4.24 44.83
C GLY A 347 18.29 4.63 43.79
N MET A 348 18.46 4.17 42.55
CA MET A 348 17.46 4.38 41.48
C MET A 348 16.15 3.66 41.78
N VAL A 349 16.19 2.44 42.32
CA VAL A 349 14.99 1.72 42.77
C VAL A 349 14.22 2.51 43.83
N ALA A 350 14.90 3.13 44.79
CA ALA A 350 14.24 3.99 45.78
C ALA A 350 13.56 5.23 45.14
N ILE A 351 14.12 5.78 44.05
CA ILE A 351 13.46 6.83 43.24
C ILE A 351 12.22 6.27 42.53
N LEU A 352 12.33 5.07 41.94
CA LEU A 352 11.23 4.40 41.25
C LEU A 352 10.05 4.09 42.18
N VAL A 353 10.31 3.58 43.38
CA VAL A 353 9.26 3.34 44.39
C VAL A 353 8.50 4.62 44.72
N ARG A 354 9.22 5.75 44.93
CA ARG A 354 8.59 7.06 45.17
C ARG A 354 7.77 7.58 43.98
N ARG A 355 8.17 7.25 42.76
CA ARG A 355 7.42 7.61 41.54
C ARG A 355 6.20 6.71 41.34
N HIS A 356 6.32 5.42 41.65
CA HIS A 356 5.24 4.46 41.59
C HIS A 356 4.09 4.85 42.54
N THR A 357 4.38 5.28 43.77
CA THR A 357 3.34 5.76 44.71
C THR A 357 2.60 6.99 44.18
N CYS A 358 3.28 7.85 43.43
CA CYS A 358 2.68 8.99 42.72
C CYS A 358 2.04 8.62 41.37
N ARG A 359 2.02 7.33 40.99
CA ARG A 359 1.54 6.83 39.69
C ARG A 359 2.21 7.49 38.48
N ALA A 360 3.47 7.90 38.64
CA ALA A 360 4.24 8.47 37.54
C ALA A 360 4.71 7.37 36.59
N ILE A 361 4.49 7.56 35.29
CA ILE A 361 4.87 6.62 34.23
C ILE A 361 5.76 7.35 33.21
N ALA A 362 6.83 6.69 32.76
CA ALA A 362 7.72 7.27 31.75
C ALA A 362 6.98 7.36 30.39
N ARG A 363 7.08 8.51 29.72
CA ARG A 363 6.43 8.73 28.42
C ARG A 363 7.00 7.84 27.33
N HIS A 364 8.31 7.61 27.38
CA HIS A 364 9.05 6.71 26.51
C HIS A 364 9.65 5.62 27.38
N THR A 365 9.90 4.45 26.79
CA THR A 365 10.55 3.38 27.56
C THR A 365 11.97 3.77 27.92
N VAL A 366 12.31 3.59 29.20
CA VAL A 366 13.70 3.65 29.69
C VAL A 366 14.23 2.23 29.80
N ASN A 367 15.33 1.93 29.12
CA ASN A 367 16.02 0.64 29.23
C ASN A 367 17.06 0.72 30.35
N ILE A 368 16.89 -0.08 31.39
CA ILE A 368 17.91 -0.32 32.42
C ILE A 368 18.67 -1.58 32.00
N VAL A 369 19.92 -1.40 31.57
CA VAL A 369 20.73 -2.48 31.02
C VAL A 369 21.85 -2.79 31.99
N TRP A 370 21.91 -4.04 32.45
CA TRP A 370 22.96 -4.54 33.32
C TRP A 370 23.91 -5.44 32.54
N ALA A 371 25.11 -4.94 32.28
CA ALA A 371 26.20 -5.60 31.57
C ALA A 371 27.45 -5.79 32.46
N VAL A 372 27.26 -5.83 33.78
CA VAL A 372 28.35 -6.06 34.74
C VAL A 372 28.46 -7.55 35.06
N PRO A 373 29.66 -8.13 35.20
CA PRO A 373 29.84 -9.57 35.40
C PRO A 373 29.51 -10.09 36.81
N GLN A 374 28.87 -9.31 37.67
CA GLN A 374 28.18 -9.86 38.85
C GLN A 374 26.71 -9.47 38.72
N PRO A 375 25.75 -10.38 38.96
CA PRO A 375 24.34 -10.04 38.90
C PRO A 375 23.99 -8.99 39.98
N PRO A 376 22.96 -8.16 39.77
CA PRO A 376 22.45 -7.28 40.81
C PRO A 376 22.01 -8.07 42.05
N ALA A 377 21.92 -7.40 43.20
CA ALA A 377 21.31 -7.99 44.38
C ALA A 377 19.90 -8.51 44.07
N ALA A 378 19.56 -9.70 44.57
CA ALA A 378 18.29 -10.37 44.27
C ALA A 378 17.08 -9.51 44.64
N ASP A 379 17.12 -8.86 45.81
CA ASP A 379 16.06 -7.96 46.28
C ASP A 379 15.85 -6.78 45.32
N THR A 380 16.94 -6.15 44.85
CA THR A 380 16.90 -5.07 43.85
C THR A 380 16.29 -5.54 42.54
N LEU A 381 16.64 -6.75 42.11
CA LEU A 381 16.18 -7.33 40.85
C LEU A 381 14.68 -7.68 40.92
N ASP A 382 14.21 -8.25 42.02
CA ASP A 382 12.79 -8.58 42.21
C ASP A 382 11.93 -7.31 42.32
N GLU A 383 12.41 -6.27 42.98
CA GLU A 383 11.74 -4.97 43.03
C GLU A 383 11.65 -4.34 41.61
N LEU A 384 12.73 -4.40 40.82
CA LEU A 384 12.73 -3.92 39.43
C LEU A 384 11.77 -4.72 38.55
N ARG A 385 11.72 -6.05 38.70
CA ARG A 385 10.76 -6.90 37.97
C ARG A 385 9.31 -6.48 38.22
N PHE A 386 9.00 -6.05 39.45
CA PHE A 386 7.68 -5.51 39.80
C PHE A 386 7.43 -4.10 39.21
N LEU A 387 8.39 -3.19 39.33
CA LEU A 387 8.24 -1.78 38.93
C LEU A 387 8.29 -1.55 37.41
N CYS A 388 9.13 -2.29 36.69
CA CYS A 388 9.35 -2.12 35.25
C CYS A 388 8.07 -2.09 34.40
N PRO A 389 7.17 -3.09 34.46
CA PRO A 389 5.94 -3.08 33.67
C PRO A 389 4.98 -1.94 34.04
N GLN A 390 5.00 -1.49 35.30
CA GLN A 390 4.09 -0.45 35.80
C GLN A 390 4.52 0.97 35.39
N MET A 391 5.83 1.16 35.13
CA MET A 391 6.43 2.48 34.94
C MET A 391 6.99 2.71 33.52
N ASN A 392 6.71 1.78 32.60
CA ASN A 392 7.26 1.77 31.23
C ASN A 392 8.80 1.71 31.21
N LEU A 393 9.38 0.78 31.97
CA LEU A 393 10.82 0.55 32.01
C LEU A 393 11.10 -0.86 31.53
N ARG A 394 12.22 -1.06 30.83
CA ARG A 394 12.68 -2.41 30.45
C ARG A 394 13.97 -2.72 31.19
N LEU A 395 13.98 -3.80 31.96
CA LEU A 395 15.18 -4.37 32.56
C LEU A 395 15.78 -5.42 31.61
N ILE A 396 17.08 -5.30 31.36
CA ILE A 396 17.85 -6.26 30.56
C ILE A 396 19.08 -6.65 31.38
N VAL A 397 19.22 -7.93 31.71
CA VAL A 397 20.39 -8.45 32.44
C VAL A 397 21.15 -9.37 31.50
N LEU A 398 22.38 -8.99 31.12
CA LEU A 398 23.16 -9.77 30.16
C LEU A 398 23.86 -10.98 30.83
N PRO A 399 23.83 -12.17 30.19
CA PRO A 399 24.51 -13.35 30.68
C PRO A 399 26.02 -13.16 30.79
N GLN A 400 26.61 -13.86 31.76
CA GLN A 400 28.05 -13.88 32.00
C GLN A 400 28.78 -14.99 31.22
N ASN A 401 28.04 -15.91 30.60
CA ASN A 401 28.62 -17.09 29.96
C ASN A 401 28.85 -16.90 28.45
N LEU A 402 29.90 -16.15 28.12
CA LEU A 402 30.67 -16.39 26.90
C LEU A 402 32.15 -16.35 27.25
N LYS A 403 32.62 -17.41 27.94
CA LYS A 403 33.92 -17.93 27.54
C LYS A 403 33.75 -18.35 26.07
N VAL A 404 34.16 -17.49 25.15
CA VAL A 404 34.54 -17.95 23.81
C VAL A 404 35.75 -18.85 24.05
N ASP A 405 35.49 -20.13 24.30
CA ASP A 405 36.52 -21.14 24.18
C ASP A 405 36.95 -21.09 22.72
N HIS A 406 38.03 -20.36 22.46
CA HIS A 406 38.82 -20.49 21.24
C HIS A 406 39.46 -21.88 21.24
N HIS A 407 38.65 -22.90 20.95
CA HIS A 407 39.12 -24.22 20.59
C HIS A 407 38.88 -24.45 19.10
N GLY A 408 39.97 -24.34 18.33
CA GLY A 408 40.15 -24.97 17.02
C GLY A 408 39.89 -24.07 15.83
#